data_AF-A0A0J6L751-F1
#
_entry.id   AF-A0A0J6L751-F1
#
_cell.length_a   1.000
_cell.length_b   1.000
_cell.length_c   1.000
_cell.angle_alpha   90.00
_cell.angle_beta   90.00
_cell.angle_gamma   90.00
#
_symmetry.space_group_name_H-M   'P 1'
#
loop_
_entity.id
_entity.type
_entity.pdbx_description
1 polymer ?
#
loop_
_entity_poly.entity_id
_entity_poly.type
_entity_poly.pdbx_seq_one_letter_code
_entity_poly.pdbx_strand_id
1 'polypeptide(L)'
;MDIYHNNEDERIVTPLVSMLYHDFPQDELISIIHKKIKRLPQIRKRLSLNEYCILCANIKTFLRTLFFRTKDDHNLAFTAHNTERMLKELPNYY
;
A
#
# COMPACT_ATOMS: atom_id res chain seq x y z
N MET A 1 24.59 16.53 2.32
CA MET A 1 23.17 16.41 1.95
C MET A 1 22.72 15.06 2.45
N ASP A 2 22.14 15.01 3.63
CA ASP A 2 21.68 13.75 4.20
C ASP A 2 20.40 13.34 3.47
N ILE A 3 20.55 12.37 2.57
CA ILE A 3 19.44 11.70 1.90
C ILE A 3 18.83 10.74 2.93
N TYR A 4 18.12 11.29 3.92
CA TYR A 4 17.15 10.53 4.67
C TYR A 4 15.98 10.27 3.72
N HIS A 5 16.08 9.21 2.90
CA HIS A 5 14.88 8.57 2.38
C HIS A 5 14.05 8.23 3.61
N ASN A 6 12.94 8.94 3.80
CA ASN A 6 12.04 8.70 4.91
C ASN A 6 11.48 7.28 4.73
N ASN A 7 12.14 6.28 5.32
CA ASN A 7 11.82 4.85 5.28
C ASN A 7 10.53 4.54 6.07
N GLU A 8 9.61 5.49 6.14
CA GLU A 8 8.35 5.37 6.88
C GLU A 8 7.50 4.24 6.32
N ASP A 9 7.47 4.07 5.00
CA ASP A 9 6.83 2.92 4.35
C ASP A 9 7.49 1.60 4.75
N GLU A 10 8.82 1.53 4.84
CA GLU A 10 9.53 0.32 5.30
C GLU A 10 9.21 -0.02 6.76
N ARG A 11 9.05 1.01 7.62
CA ARG A 11 8.65 0.83 9.03
C ARG A 11 7.23 0.27 9.17
N ILE A 12 6.34 0.54 8.20
CA ILE A 12 4.97 0.01 8.19
C ILE A 12 4.91 -1.35 7.48
N VAL A 13 5.59 -1.52 6.34
CA VAL A 13 5.52 -2.75 5.54
C VAL A 13 6.24 -3.90 6.24
N THR A 14 7.36 -3.66 6.90
CA THR A 14 8.12 -4.71 7.60
C THR A 14 7.29 -5.52 8.60
N PRO A 15 6.57 -4.89 9.56
CA PRO A 15 5.73 -5.65 10.48
C PRO A 15 4.55 -6.35 9.77
N LEU A 16 3.97 -5.76 8.72
CA LEU A 16 2.91 -6.42 7.95
C LEU A 16 3.41 -7.69 7.27
N VAL A 17 4.58 -7.63 6.62
CA VAL A 17 5.21 -8.81 6.02
C VAL A 17 5.55 -9.85 7.09
N SER A 18 6.06 -9.43 8.25
CA SER A 18 6.27 -10.32 9.39
C SER A 18 4.98 -11.02 9.81
N MET A 19 3.86 -10.29 9.93
CA MET A 19 2.55 -10.88 10.25
C MET A 19 2.14 -11.94 9.22
N LEU A 20 2.34 -11.69 7.92
CA LEU A 20 2.04 -12.67 6.87
C LEU A 20 2.87 -13.96 6.99
N TYR A 21 4.12 -13.85 7.44
CA TYR A 21 4.95 -15.03 7.75
C TYR A 21 4.53 -15.76 9.04
N HIS A 22 3.74 -15.12 9.90
CA HIS A 22 3.23 -15.69 11.16
C HIS A 22 1.72 -15.94 11.06
N ASP A 23 1.29 -16.51 9.94
CA ASP A 23 -0.08 -16.98 9.69
C ASP A 23 -1.18 -15.92 9.70
N PHE A 24 -0.84 -14.63 9.61
CA PHE A 24 -1.86 -13.62 9.36
C PHE A 24 -2.45 -13.79 7.94
N PRO A 25 -3.78 -13.85 7.78
CA PRO A 25 -4.39 -14.12 6.48
C PRO A 25 -4.09 -13.02 5.46
N GLN A 26 -3.52 -13.41 4.31
CA GLN A 26 -3.19 -12.49 3.23
C GLN A 26 -4.43 -11.81 2.64
N ASP A 27 -5.53 -12.55 2.52
CA ASP A 27 -6.82 -12.04 2.06
C ASP A 27 -7.41 -10.99 3.00
N GLU A 28 -7.23 -11.16 4.31
CA GLU A 28 -7.63 -10.18 5.31
C GLU A 28 -6.82 -8.87 5.15
N LEU A 29 -5.50 -8.96 5.03
CA LEU A 29 -4.64 -7.79 4.78
C LEU A 29 -5.06 -7.03 3.52
N ILE A 30 -5.20 -7.76 2.41
CA ILE A 30 -5.60 -7.19 1.12
C ILE A 30 -7.00 -6.58 1.20
N SER A 31 -7.94 -7.23 1.88
CA SER A 31 -9.30 -6.71 2.10
C SER A 31 -9.28 -5.38 2.85
N ILE A 32 -8.46 -5.25 3.90
CA ILE A 32 -8.31 -4.01 4.67
C ILE A 32 -7.75 -2.89 3.79
N ILE A 33 -6.66 -3.16 3.07
CA ILE A 33 -6.01 -2.17 2.18
C ILE A 33 -6.99 -1.72 1.10
N HIS A 34 -7.64 -2.67 0.43
CA HIS A 34 -8.59 -2.40 -0.64
C HIS A 34 -9.78 -1.57 -0.16
N LYS A 35 -10.35 -1.89 1.02
CA LYS A 35 -11.43 -1.10 1.64
C LYS A 35 -10.99 0.34 1.91
N LYS A 36 -9.74 0.57 2.32
CA LYS A 36 -9.20 1.93 2.52
C LYS A 36 -9.06 2.69 1.20
N ILE A 37 -8.52 2.04 0.16
CA ILE A 37 -8.37 2.67 -1.19
C ILE A 37 -9.74 3.02 -1.79
N LYS A 38 -10.74 2.15 -1.68
CA LYS A 38 -12.09 2.42 -2.19
C LYS A 38 -12.77 3.62 -1.50
N ARG A 39 -12.24 4.11 -0.38
CA ARG A 39 -12.74 5.32 0.30
C ARG A 39 -12.13 6.62 -0.21
N LEU A 40 -11.14 6.57 -1.10
CA LEU A 40 -10.48 7.75 -1.65
C LEU A 40 -11.46 8.77 -2.25
N PRO A 41 -12.50 8.40 -3.02
CA PRO A 41 -13.46 9.37 -3.53
C PRO A 41 -14.21 10.14 -2.44
N GLN A 42 -14.46 9.52 -1.28
CA GLN A 42 -15.10 10.21 -0.16
C GLN A 42 -14.11 11.09 0.61
N ILE A 43 -12.86 10.65 0.72
CA ILE A 43 -11.78 11.43 1.35
C ILE A 43 -11.44 12.66 0.51
N ARG A 44 -11.46 12.56 -0.82
CA ARG A 44 -11.24 13.69 -1.75
C ARG A 44 -12.12 14.89 -1.45
N LYS A 45 -13.39 14.65 -1.07
CA LYS A 45 -14.37 15.69 -0.73
C LYS A 45 -14.05 16.45 0.56
N ARG A 46 -13.12 15.94 1.37
CA ARG A 46 -12.75 16.48 2.69
C ARG A 46 -11.36 17.11 2.74
N LEU A 47 -10.54 16.86 1.72
CA LEU A 47 -9.15 17.31 1.66
C LEU A 47 -8.99 18.38 0.57
N SER A 48 -8.07 19.31 0.80
CA SER A 48 -7.57 20.16 -0.27
C SER A 48 -6.94 19.31 -1.39
N LEU A 49 -6.78 19.91 -2.59
CA LEU A 49 -6.08 19.24 -3.70
C LEU A 49 -4.68 18.80 -3.29
N ASN A 50 -3.92 19.65 -2.59
CA ASN A 50 -2.55 19.33 -2.19
C ASN A 50 -2.49 18.16 -1.20
N GLU A 51 -3.31 18.17 -0.15
CA GLU A 51 -3.38 17.07 0.82
C GLU A 51 -3.81 15.76 0.17
N TYR A 52 -4.75 15.82 -0.79
CA TYR A 52 -5.18 14.64 -1.52
C TYR A 52 -4.07 14.07 -2.42
N CYS A 53 -3.34 14.94 -3.13
CA CYS A 53 -2.18 14.52 -3.92
C CYS A 53 -1.11 13.85 -3.06
N ILE A 54 -0.83 14.40 -1.87
CA ILE A 54 0.11 13.80 -0.90
C ILE A 54 -0.39 12.43 -0.43
N LEU A 55 -1.67 12.30 -0.10
CA LEU A 55 -2.27 11.01 0.29
C LEU A 55 -2.14 9.96 -0.83
N CYS A 56 -2.45 10.35 -2.07
CA CYS A 56 -2.31 9.48 -3.24
C CYS A 56 -0.86 9.05 -3.49
N ALA A 57 0.10 9.97 -3.29
CA ALA A 57 1.53 9.66 -3.37
C ALA A 57 1.94 8.66 -2.27
N ASN A 58 1.52 8.88 -1.03
CA ASN A 58 1.83 7.98 0.09
C ASN A 58 1.25 6.58 -0.11
N ILE A 59 -0.01 6.47 -0.56
CA ILE A 59 -0.61 5.17 -0.89
C ILE A 59 0.16 4.47 -2.02
N LYS A 60 0.57 5.21 -3.05
CA LYS A 60 1.38 4.66 -4.15
C LYS A 60 2.72 4.13 -3.64
N THR A 61 3.41 4.88 -2.78
CA THR A 61 4.70 4.46 -2.22
C THR A 61 4.53 3.24 -1.33
N PHE A 62 3.57 3.25 -0.40
CA PHE A 62 3.22 2.11 0.44
C PHE A 62 2.96 0.83 -0.37
N LEU A 63 2.09 0.91 -1.38
CA LEU A 63 1.77 -0.25 -2.23
C LEU A 63 2.98 -0.72 -3.04
N ARG A 64 3.82 0.20 -3.54
CA ARG A 64 5.08 -0.18 -4.23
C ARG A 64 6.00 -0.93 -3.29
N THR A 65 6.21 -0.41 -2.08
CA THR A 65 7.05 -1.05 -1.07
C THR A 65 6.51 -2.44 -0.71
N LEU A 66 5.22 -2.57 -0.44
CA LEU A 66 4.59 -3.87 -0.17
C LEU A 66 4.76 -4.85 -1.35
N PHE A 67 4.57 -4.41 -2.59
CA PHE A 67 4.79 -5.23 -3.77
C PHE A 67 6.25 -5.69 -3.88
N PHE A 68 7.22 -4.77 -3.78
CA PHE A 68 8.64 -5.14 -3.88
C PHE A 68 9.09 -6.09 -2.76
N ARG A 69 8.53 -5.94 -1.55
CA ARG A 69 8.85 -6.82 -0.41
C ARG A 69 8.22 -8.21 -0.52
N THR A 70 7.23 -8.40 -1.41
CA THR A 70 6.48 -9.67 -1.53
C THR A 70 6.63 -10.36 -2.90
N LYS A 71 7.03 -9.64 -3.96
CA LYS A 71 6.99 -10.13 -5.36
C LYS A 71 7.84 -11.38 -5.65
N ASP A 72 8.94 -11.57 -4.91
CA ASP A 72 9.87 -12.67 -5.15
C ASP A 72 9.62 -13.87 -4.22
N ASP A 73 8.65 -13.78 -3.30
CA ASP A 73 8.29 -14.86 -2.37
C ASP A 73 7.00 -15.56 -2.82
N HIS A 74 7.11 -16.86 -3.11
CA HIS A 74 5.98 -17.69 -3.53
C HIS A 74 4.89 -17.83 -2.44
N ASN A 75 5.27 -17.81 -1.16
CA ASN A 75 4.31 -17.85 -0.05
C ASN A 75 3.44 -16.60 -0.04
N LEU A 76 3.96 -15.47 -0.52
CA LEU A 76 3.27 -14.17 -0.51
C LEU A 76 2.73 -13.77 -1.89
N ALA A 77 2.67 -14.72 -2.84
CA ALA A 77 2.24 -14.47 -4.21
C ALA A 77 0.83 -13.84 -4.30
N PHE A 78 -0.10 -14.26 -3.43
CA PHE A 78 -1.44 -13.66 -3.36
C PHE A 78 -1.38 -12.18 -2.99
N THR A 79 -0.59 -11.83 -1.97
CA THR A 79 -0.38 -10.44 -1.55
C THR A 79 0.28 -9.63 -2.66
N ALA A 80 1.34 -10.16 -3.30
CA ALA A 80 2.04 -9.48 -4.38
C ALA A 80 1.11 -9.18 -5.57
N HIS A 81 0.38 -10.19 -6.04
CA HIS A 81 -0.55 -10.06 -7.17
C HIS A 81 -1.64 -9.02 -6.92
N ASN A 82 -2.29 -9.08 -5.74
CA ASN A 82 -3.36 -8.14 -5.41
C ASN A 82 -2.85 -6.72 -5.17
N THR A 83 -1.65 -6.57 -4.59
CA THR A 83 -1.00 -5.27 -4.41
C THR A 83 -0.66 -4.64 -5.76
N GLU A 84 -0.13 -5.42 -6.71
CA GLU A 84 0.13 -4.97 -8.07
C GLU A 84 -1.16 -4.51 -8.79
N ARG A 85 -2.25 -5.27 -8.64
CA ARG A 85 -3.56 -4.87 -9.18
C ARG A 85 -4.03 -3.53 -8.60
N MET A 86 -3.93 -3.34 -7.29
CA MET A 86 -4.31 -2.07 -6.65
C MET A 86 -3.42 -0.90 -7.12
N LEU A 87 -2.12 -1.12 -7.37
CA LEU A 87 -1.24 -0.12 -7.97
C LEU A 87 -1.70 0.30 -9.37
N LYS A 88 -2.12 -0.66 -10.20
CA LYS A 88 -2.63 -0.40 -11.56
C LYS A 88 -3.96 0.35 -11.54
N GLU A 89 -4.79 0.12 -10.53
CA GLU A 89 -6.08 0.79 -10.35
C GLU A 89 -5.97 2.18 -9.71
N LEU A 90 -4.89 2.46 -8.98
CA LEU A 90 -4.72 3.70 -8.21
C LEU A 90 -4.88 5.00 -9.04
N PRO A 91 -4.44 5.08 -10.31
CA PRO A 91 -4.65 6.25 -11.14
C PRO A 91 -6.11 6.62 -11.38
N ASN A 92 -7.06 5.69 -11.21
CA ASN A 92 -8.49 5.97 -11.34
C ASN A 92 -9.04 6.88 -10.22
N TYR A 93 -8.23 7.17 -9.20
CA TYR A 93 -8.59 8.03 -8.08
C TYR A 93 -7.90 9.40 -8.13
N TYR A 94 -7.13 9.72 -9.17
CA TYR A 94 -6.46 11.02 -9.31
C TYR A 94 -7.41 12.10 -9.84
#